data_AF-A0A1B6HY52-F1
#
_entry.id   AF-A0A1B6HY52-F1
#
_cell.length_a   1.000
_cell.length_b   1.000
_cell.length_c   1.000
_cell.angle_alpha   90.00
_cell.angle_beta   90.00
_cell.angle_gamma   90.00
#
_symmetry.space_group_name_H-M   'P 1'
#
loop_
_entity.id
_entity.type
_entity.pdbx_description
1 polymer ?
#
loop_
_entity_poly.entity_id
_entity_poly.type
_entity_poly.pdbx_seq_one_letter_code
_entity_poly.pdbx_strand_id
1 'polypeptide(L)'
;PLLLLNDKSFTTTGSPGRRPSTLDLTFATVQLKDKISSWKVMSDSMGSDHYPIILEINGNKLCSQTVLGSKKSGIISFTHKNFKKANWGKFSEIADKTASSILSNKKSDDINIKDLNKILKVAIE
;
A
#
# COMPACT_ATOMS: atom_id res chain seq x y z
N PRO A 1 11.83 -2.89 2.20
CA PRO A 1 11.02 -3.58 1.16
C PRO A 1 9.53 -3.45 1.51
N LEU A 2 8.65 -3.30 0.52
CA LEU A 2 7.19 -3.33 0.71
C LEU A 2 6.69 -4.77 0.60
N LEU A 3 5.72 -5.09 1.45
CA LEU A 3 5.00 -6.34 1.51
C LEU A 3 3.56 -6.10 1.06
N LEU A 4 3.05 -6.97 0.19
CA LEU A 4 1.63 -7.02 -0.14
C LEU A 4 0.87 -7.66 1.03
N LEU A 5 -0.15 -6.97 1.55
CA LEU A 5 -0.95 -7.46 2.68
C LEU A 5 -2.20 -8.22 2.29
N ASN A 6 -2.66 -8.06 1.05
CA ASN A 6 -3.88 -8.67 0.55
C ASN A 6 -3.84 -10.20 0.64
N ASP A 7 -4.95 -10.78 1.09
CA ASP A 7 -5.17 -12.23 1.16
C ASP A 7 -5.89 -12.81 -0.07
N LYS A 8 -6.04 -12.00 -1.12
CA LYS A 8 -6.80 -12.28 -2.36
C LYS A 8 -8.33 -12.24 -2.20
N SER A 9 -8.86 -11.72 -1.09
CA SER A 9 -10.29 -11.40 -0.98
C SER A 9 -10.69 -10.36 -2.04
N PHE A 10 -11.88 -10.54 -2.62
CA PHE A 10 -12.41 -9.59 -3.60
C PHE A 10 -12.70 -8.26 -2.94
N THR A 11 -12.24 -7.19 -3.58
CA THR A 11 -12.42 -5.81 -3.13
C THR A 11 -13.43 -5.07 -3.99
N THR A 12 -14.00 -5.72 -5.01
CA THR A 12 -15.06 -5.15 -5.84
C THR A 12 -16.28 -6.05 -5.86
N THR A 13 -17.44 -5.43 -5.99
CA THR A 13 -18.70 -6.12 -6.27
C THR A 13 -18.68 -6.70 -7.69
N GLY A 14 -19.42 -7.78 -7.90
CA GLY A 14 -19.72 -8.29 -9.24
C GLY A 14 -20.95 -7.58 -9.81
N SER A 15 -20.98 -7.36 -11.12
CA SER A 15 -22.16 -6.88 -11.83
C SER A 15 -22.39 -7.71 -13.09
N PRO A 16 -23.57 -7.65 -13.75
CA PRO A 16 -23.79 -8.38 -14.99
C PRO A 16 -22.70 -8.05 -16.02
N GLY A 17 -21.91 -9.06 -16.40
CA GLY A 17 -20.76 -8.91 -17.30
C GLY A 17 -19.43 -8.53 -16.65
N ARG A 18 -19.39 -8.23 -15.34
CA ARG A 18 -18.15 -7.91 -14.59
C ARG A 18 -17.97 -8.85 -13.41
N ARG A 19 -16.84 -9.57 -13.39
CA ARG A 19 -16.47 -10.42 -12.26
C ARG A 19 -15.90 -9.58 -11.10
N PRO A 20 -16.15 -9.99 -9.84
CA PRO A 20 -15.43 -9.46 -8.69
C PRO A 20 -13.91 -9.56 -8.89
N SER A 21 -13.17 -8.60 -8.34
CA SER A 21 -11.73 -8.47 -8.52
C SER A 21 -11.04 -8.00 -7.24
N THR A 22 -9.71 -8.14 -7.17
CA THR A 22 -8.87 -7.79 -6.01
C THR A 22 -8.04 -6.53 -6.27
N LEU A 23 -8.62 -5.54 -6.94
CA LEU A 23 -7.89 -4.40 -7.49
C LEU A 23 -7.34 -3.46 -6.42
N ASP A 24 -7.97 -3.41 -5.24
CA ASP A 24 -7.54 -2.53 -4.17
C ASP A 24 -6.43 -3.20 -3.38
N LEU A 25 -5.19 -2.75 -3.59
CA LEU A 25 -4.00 -3.34 -3.02
C LEU A 25 -3.50 -2.53 -1.83
N THR A 26 -3.15 -3.22 -0.74
CA THR A 26 -2.52 -2.63 0.44
C THR A 26 -1.08 -3.10 0.54
N PHE A 27 -0.15 -2.15 0.57
CA PHE A 27 1.26 -2.41 0.78
C PHE A 27 1.72 -1.80 2.11
N ALA A 28 2.59 -2.51 2.82
CA ALA A 28 3.21 -2.01 4.04
C ALA A 28 4.72 -2.28 4.06
N THR A 29 5.47 -1.45 4.78
CA THR A 29 6.86 -1.75 5.08
C THR A 29 6.93 -2.91 6.08
N VAL A 30 8.05 -3.64 6.07
CA VAL A 30 8.30 -4.72 7.05
C VAL A 30 8.13 -4.22 8.49
N GLN A 31 8.63 -3.02 8.80
CA GLN A 31 8.54 -2.43 10.14
C GLN A 31 7.08 -2.14 10.57
N LEU A 32 6.19 -1.89 9.61
CA LEU A 32 4.78 -1.66 9.89
C LEU A 32 4.02 -2.99 10.00
N LYS A 33 4.42 -4.03 9.25
CA LYS A 33 3.77 -5.34 9.26
C LYS A 33 3.67 -5.94 10.67
N ASP A 34 4.72 -5.84 11.48
CA ASP A 34 4.73 -6.40 12.85
C ASP A 34 3.80 -5.65 13.83
N LYS A 35 3.35 -4.46 13.43
CA LYS A 35 2.45 -3.59 14.20
C LYS A 35 1.00 -3.72 13.76
N ILE A 36 0.74 -4.32 12.61
CA ILE A 36 -0.60 -4.56 12.09
C ILE A 36 -1.22 -5.74 12.86
N SER A 37 -2.37 -5.51 13.49
CA SER A 37 -3.13 -6.53 14.20
C SER A 37 -4.10 -7.27 13.29
N SER A 38 -4.69 -6.58 12.32
CA SER A 38 -5.60 -7.20 11.36
C SER A 38 -5.63 -6.45 10.02
N TRP A 39 -5.97 -7.19 8.97
CA TRP A 39 -6.30 -6.68 7.64
C TRP A 39 -7.48 -7.50 7.13
N LYS A 40 -8.53 -6.85 6.64
CA LYS A 40 -9.70 -7.54 6.07
C LYS A 40 -10.44 -6.66 5.08
N VAL A 41 -11.17 -7.30 4.17
CA VAL A 41 -12.17 -6.64 3.33
C VAL A 41 -13.53 -6.74 4.02
N MET A 42 -14.29 -5.65 4.05
CA MET A 42 -15.66 -5.66 4.57
C MET A 42 -16.61 -6.35 3.60
N SER A 43 -17.69 -6.93 4.13
CA SER A 43 -18.70 -7.61 3.32
C SER A 43 -19.73 -6.68 2.69
N ASP A 44 -19.80 -5.43 3.14
CA ASP A 44 -20.77 -4.44 2.69
C ASP A 44 -20.04 -3.31 1.97
N SER A 45 -20.45 -3.03 0.73
CA SER A 45 -19.85 -2.01 -0.12
C SER A 45 -20.37 -0.60 0.16
N MET A 46 -21.36 -0.45 1.04
CA MET A 46 -21.91 0.84 1.46
C MET A 46 -22.38 1.70 0.26
N GLY A 47 -22.90 1.05 -0.78
CA GLY A 47 -23.38 1.72 -2.00
C GLY A 47 -22.31 2.03 -3.06
N SER A 48 -21.05 1.62 -2.85
CA SER A 48 -20.00 1.65 -3.87
C SER A 48 -19.92 0.32 -4.64
N ASP A 49 -19.23 0.31 -5.79
CA ASP A 49 -18.81 -0.93 -6.45
C ASP A 49 -17.53 -1.52 -5.83
N HIS A 50 -16.92 -0.86 -4.84
CA HIS A 50 -15.77 -1.33 -4.07
C HIS A 50 -16.13 -1.64 -2.60
N TYR A 51 -15.60 -2.74 -2.07
CA TYR A 51 -15.67 -3.10 -0.66
C TYR A 51 -14.56 -2.39 0.14
N PRO A 52 -14.87 -1.76 1.28
CA PRO A 52 -13.86 -1.14 2.13
C PRO A 52 -12.82 -2.14 2.64
N ILE A 53 -11.54 -1.72 2.66
CA ILE A 53 -10.45 -2.44 3.34
C ILE A 53 -10.26 -1.83 4.72
N ILE A 54 -10.27 -2.67 5.75
CA ILE A 54 -9.98 -2.30 7.13
C ILE A 54 -8.61 -2.83 7.52
N LEU A 55 -7.74 -1.91 7.96
CA LEU A 55 -6.43 -2.20 8.50
C LEU A 55 -6.37 -1.70 9.94
N GLU A 56 -6.10 -2.59 10.88
CA GLU A 56 -5.92 -2.22 12.28
C GLU A 56 -4.43 -2.27 12.64
N ILE A 57 -3.95 -1.19 13.26
CA ILE A 57 -2.56 -1.04 13.69
C ILE A 57 -2.56 -0.91 15.21
N ASN A 58 -1.78 -1.73 15.89
CA ASN A 58 -1.63 -1.67 17.33
C ASN A 58 -0.77 -0.46 17.72
N GLY A 59 -1.42 0.59 18.22
CA GLY A 59 -0.78 1.83 18.67
C GLY A 59 0.26 1.64 19.78
N ASN A 60 0.07 0.65 20.66
CA ASN A 60 1.02 0.38 21.74
C ASN A 60 2.37 -0.13 21.20
N LYS A 61 2.38 -0.79 20.04
CA LYS A 61 3.59 -1.20 19.31
C LYS A 61 4.24 -0.07 18.50
N LEU A 62 3.57 1.07 18.34
CA LEU A 62 4.16 2.25 17.68
C LEU A 62 5.05 3.04 18.65
N CYS A 63 4.74 3.04 19.95
CA CYS A 63 5.41 3.87 20.97
C CYS A 63 6.51 3.17 21.77
N SER A 64 6.85 1.89 21.50
CA SER A 64 7.76 1.11 22.36
C SER A 64 9.26 1.45 22.25
N GLN A 65 9.65 2.58 21.60
CA GLN A 65 11.06 3.00 21.48
C GLN A 65 11.46 4.22 22.32
N THR A 66 10.61 4.69 23.24
CA THR A 66 10.95 5.82 24.12
C THR A 66 10.91 5.46 25.60
N VAL A 67 11.85 4.63 26.05
CA VAL A 67 12.31 4.56 27.45
C VAL A 67 13.80 4.15 27.34
N LEU A 68 14.81 4.91 27.74
CA LEU A 68 15.02 5.68 28.96
C LEU A 68 15.65 7.06 28.66
N GLY A 69 15.21 8.10 29.40
CA GLY A 69 16.14 9.18 29.80
C GLY A 69 15.88 10.61 29.33
N SER A 70 14.84 10.92 28.54
CA SER A 70 14.54 12.33 28.27
C SER A 70 13.04 12.63 28.28
N LYS A 71 12.66 13.56 29.16
CA LYS A 71 11.31 14.17 29.26
C LYS A 71 11.03 15.06 28.05
N LYS A 72 10.96 14.48 26.86
CA LYS A 72 10.27 15.09 25.72
C LYS A 72 9.34 14.03 25.17
N SER A 73 8.04 14.28 25.36
CA SER A 73 6.98 13.57 24.65
C SER A 73 7.38 13.51 23.18
N GLY A 74 7.85 12.35 22.73
CA GLY A 74 8.30 12.12 21.38
C GLY A 74 7.09 12.05 20.48
N ILE A 75 6.52 13.22 20.17
CA ILE A 75 5.66 13.36 18.99
C ILE A 75 6.49 12.80 17.85
N ILE A 76 6.02 11.69 17.28
CA ILE A 76 6.57 11.10 16.08
C ILE A 76 6.68 12.24 15.07
N SER A 77 7.89 12.74 14.85
CA SER A 77 8.13 13.72 13.80
C SER A 77 7.91 12.97 12.50
N PHE A 78 6.71 13.13 11.94
CA PHE A 78 6.50 12.84 10.54
C PHE A 78 7.54 13.66 9.82
N THR A 79 8.56 13.00 9.25
CA THR A 79 9.45 13.65 8.28
C THR A 79 8.54 14.44 7.35
N HIS A 80 8.73 15.75 7.29
CA HIS A 80 7.91 16.68 6.49
C HIS A 80 8.13 16.39 5.00
N LYS A 81 7.69 15.21 4.53
CA LYS A 81 7.56 14.94 3.11
C LYS A 81 6.46 15.88 2.63
N ASN A 82 6.81 16.75 1.69
CA ASN A 82 5.89 17.75 1.20
C ASN A 82 4.92 17.11 0.21
N PHE A 83 3.86 16.50 0.71
CA PHE A 83 2.81 15.88 -0.11
C PHE A 83 2.09 16.89 -1.03
N LYS A 84 2.30 18.21 -0.85
CA LYS A 84 1.77 19.25 -1.74
C LYS A 84 2.58 19.44 -3.03
N LYS A 85 3.76 18.82 -3.14
CA LYS A 85 4.68 18.94 -4.30
C LYS A 85 5.00 17.60 -4.95
N ALA A 86 4.06 16.65 -4.93
CA ALA A 86 4.23 15.41 -5.67
C ALA A 86 4.35 15.69 -7.17
N ASN A 87 5.43 15.21 -7.81
CA ASN A 87 5.61 15.34 -9.26
C ASN A 87 4.91 14.19 -9.97
N TRP A 88 3.60 14.33 -10.15
CA TRP A 88 2.75 13.32 -10.80
C TRP A 88 3.15 13.01 -12.24
N GLY A 89 3.65 14.00 -12.99
CA GLY A 89 4.11 13.81 -14.36
C GLY A 89 5.29 12.85 -14.45
N LYS A 90 6.32 13.08 -13.61
CA LYS A 90 7.49 12.19 -13.53
C LYS A 90 7.12 10.80 -13.01
N PHE A 91 6.18 10.72 -12.07
CA PHE A 91 5.66 9.43 -11.61
C PHE A 91 5.00 8.66 -12.76
N SER A 92 4.10 9.28 -13.52
CA SER A 92 3.41 8.65 -14.65
C SER A 92 4.40 8.15 -15.68
N GLU A 93 5.35 8.98 -16.11
CA GLU A 93 6.36 8.60 -17.09
C GLU A 93 7.14 7.35 -16.68
N ILE A 94 7.55 7.29 -15.41
CA ILE A 94 8.33 6.18 -14.88
C ILE A 94 7.47 4.93 -14.69
N ALA A 95 6.22 5.09 -14.24
CA ALA A 95 5.26 4.00 -14.14
C ALA A 95 4.99 3.39 -15.52
N ASP A 96 4.70 4.22 -16.53
CA ASP A 96 4.39 3.79 -17.90
C ASP A 96 5.58 3.08 -18.55
N LYS A 97 6.79 3.66 -18.41
CA LYS A 97 8.02 3.04 -18.91
C LYS A 97 8.29 1.69 -18.25
N THR A 98 8.06 1.60 -16.94
CA THR A 98 8.29 0.36 -16.19
C THR A 98 7.24 -0.70 -16.53
N ALA A 99 5.96 -0.33 -16.59
CA ALA A 99 4.88 -1.23 -16.98
C ALA A 99 5.09 -1.76 -18.40
N SER A 100 5.41 -0.89 -19.35
CA SER A 100 5.73 -1.26 -20.74
C SER A 100 6.91 -2.22 -20.81
N SER A 101 7.95 -1.96 -20.01
CA SER A 101 9.14 -2.83 -19.92
C SER A 101 8.86 -4.20 -19.28
N ILE A 102 7.90 -4.29 -18.36
CA ILE A 102 7.47 -5.56 -17.75
C ILE A 102 6.65 -6.36 -18.77
N LEU A 103 5.69 -5.69 -19.43
CA LEU A 103 4.80 -6.29 -20.42
C LEU A 103 5.54 -6.77 -21.67
N SER A 104 6.63 -6.10 -22.06
CA SER A 104 7.43 -6.50 -23.22
C SER A 104 8.39 -7.67 -22.94
N ASN A 105 8.78 -7.92 -21.69
CA ASN A 105 9.83 -8.87 -21.33
C ASN A 105 9.34 -10.15 -20.63
N LYS A 106 8.04 -10.28 -20.30
CA LYS A 106 7.53 -11.45 -19.56
C LYS A 106 6.17 -11.92 -20.09
N LYS A 107 5.97 -13.25 -20.14
CA LYS A 107 4.61 -13.81 -20.12
C LYS A 107 3.95 -13.37 -18.81
N SER A 108 2.67 -13.00 -18.89
CA SER A 108 1.82 -12.39 -17.85
C SER A 108 1.96 -12.90 -16.41
N ASP A 109 2.50 -14.10 -16.19
CA ASP A 109 2.48 -14.80 -14.90
C ASP A 109 3.70 -14.52 -14.00
N ASP A 110 4.71 -13.78 -14.45
CA ASP A 110 6.00 -13.57 -13.74
C ASP A 110 6.24 -12.15 -13.18
N ILE A 111 5.19 -11.36 -12.96
CA ILE A 111 5.33 -10.01 -12.39
C ILE A 111 5.73 -10.13 -10.91
N ASN A 112 6.97 -9.75 -10.58
CA ASN A 112 7.53 -9.86 -9.24
C ASN A 112 7.22 -8.58 -8.43
N ILE A 113 6.80 -8.73 -7.17
CA ILE A 113 6.55 -7.62 -6.22
C ILE A 113 7.75 -6.65 -6.11
N LYS A 114 8.97 -7.11 -6.42
CA LYS A 114 10.17 -6.25 -6.50
C LYS A 114 10.08 -5.15 -7.56
N ASP A 115 9.40 -5.39 -8.68
CA ASP A 115 9.26 -4.41 -9.76
C ASP A 115 8.32 -3.26 -9.35
N LEU A 116 7.25 -3.57 -8.60
CA LEU A 116 6.31 -2.58 -8.06
C LEU A 116 6.95 -1.68 -6.99
N ASN A 117 7.84 -2.25 -6.17
CA ASN A 117 8.61 -1.51 -5.16
C ASN A 117 9.46 -0.39 -5.79
N LYS A 118 10.00 -0.61 -6.99
CA LYS A 118 10.82 0.38 -7.71
C LYS A 118 9.98 1.58 -8.16
N ILE A 119 8.76 1.32 -8.63
CA ILE A 119 7.81 2.36 -9.06
C ILE A 119 7.39 3.22 -7.86
N LEU A 120 6.99 2.58 -6.75
CA LEU A 120 6.51 3.29 -5.56
C LEU A 120 7.58 4.14 -4.88
N LYS A 121 8.84 3.70 -4.88
CA LYS A 121 9.94 4.47 -4.26
C LYS A 121 10.16 5.82 -4.96
N VAL A 122 10.04 5.85 -6.28
CA VAL A 122 10.22 7.06 -7.10
C VAL A 122 9.06 8.06 -6.95
N ALA A 123 7.86 7.59 -6.63
CA ALA A 123 6.68 8.44 -6.46
C ALA A 123 6.73 9.34 -5.21
N ILE A 124 7.51 8.93 -4.21
CA ILE A 124 7.48 9.47 -2.84
C ILE A 124 8.75 10.31 -2.53
N GLU A 125 9.76 10.27 -3.41
CA GLU A 125 10.99 11.09 -3.35
C GLU A 125 10.84 12.35 -4.22
#